data_AF-I9K7R0-F1
#
_entry.id   AF-I9K7R0-F1
#
_cell.length_a   1.000
_cell.length_b   1.000
_cell.length_c   1.000
_cell.angle_alpha   90.00
_cell.angle_beta   90.00
_cell.angle_gamma   90.00
#
_symmetry.space_group_name_H-M   'P 1'
#
loop_
_entity.id
_entity.type
_entity.pdbx_description
1 polymer ?
#
loop_
_entity_poly.entity_id
_entity_poly.type
_entity_poly.pdbx_seq_one_letter_code
_entity_poly.pdbx_strand_id
1 'polypeptide(L)'
;MKADLSANVLLINKCLLYLHYVFKAMFDNQEELKAHIEHVKRCLLFYALNEEELLKQGYPRRELERLIDIQLDKLIVLLKKLKG
;
A
#
# COMPACT_ATOMS: atom_id res chain seq x y z
N MET A 1 44.88 -24.48 14.91
CA MET A 1 43.69 -23.60 14.96
C MET A 1 42.54 -24.27 14.22
N LYS A 2 41.64 -24.97 14.93
CA LYS A 2 40.35 -25.33 14.34
C LYS A 2 39.47 -24.08 14.49
N ALA A 3 39.22 -23.38 13.40
CA ALA A 3 38.22 -22.31 13.41
C ALA A 3 36.92 -22.91 13.94
N ASP A 4 36.31 -22.24 14.92
CA ASP A 4 35.08 -22.69 15.55
C ASP A 4 33.95 -22.63 14.51
N LEU A 5 33.79 -23.71 13.75
CA LEU A 5 32.74 -23.86 12.73
C LEU A 5 31.36 -23.58 13.32
N SER A 6 31.17 -23.79 14.63
CA SER A 6 29.89 -23.56 15.30
C SER A 6 29.53 -22.06 15.39
N ALA A 7 30.51 -21.20 15.66
CA ALA A 7 30.32 -19.76 15.71
C ALA A 7 29.97 -19.18 14.33
N ASN A 8 30.63 -19.70 13.29
CA ASN A 8 30.34 -19.30 11.90
C ASN A 8 28.95 -19.75 11.45
N VAL A 9 28.53 -20.98 11.77
CA VAL A 9 27.18 -21.48 11.48
C VAL A 9 26.11 -20.67 12.22
N LEU A 10 26.35 -20.32 13.49
CA LEU A 10 25.43 -19.48 14.27
C LEU A 10 25.30 -18.07 13.67
N LEU A 11 26.41 -17.48 13.21
CA LEU A 11 26.41 -16.17 12.56
C LEU A 11 25.63 -16.20 11.24
N ILE A 12 25.86 -17.22 10.40
CA ILE A 12 25.14 -17.42 9.13
C ILE A 12 23.64 -17.54 9.37
N ASN A 13 23.22 -18.35 10.34
CA ASN A 13 21.80 -18.53 10.68
C ASN A 13 21.14 -17.23 11.16
N LYS A 14 21.84 -16.40 11.95
CA LYS A 14 21.35 -15.08 12.35
C LYS A 14 21.18 -14.14 11.16
N CYS A 15 22.14 -14.11 10.23
CA CYS A 15 22.05 -13.31 9.01
C CYS A 15 20.87 -13.73 8.13
N LEU A 16 20.64 -15.03 7.97
CA LEU A 16 19.51 -15.56 7.20
C LEU A 16 18.16 -15.20 7.84
N LEU A 17 18.06 -15.28 9.17
CA LEU A 17 16.86 -14.89 9.89
C LEU A 17 16.58 -13.39 9.71
N TYR A 18 17.61 -12.55 9.80
CA TYR A 18 17.48 -11.10 9.60
C TYR A 18 17.03 -10.76 8.18
N LEU A 19 17.64 -11.39 7.17
CA LEU A 19 17.23 -11.25 5.78
C LEU A 19 15.77 -11.68 5.58
N HIS A 20 15.36 -12.82 6.16
CA HIS A 20 13.98 -13.28 6.10
C HIS A 20 12.99 -12.26 6.68
N TYR A 21 13.28 -11.68 7.86
CA TYR A 21 12.45 -10.65 8.45
C TYR A 21 12.37 -9.37 7.60
N VAL A 22 13.50 -8.93 7.03
CA VAL A 22 13.55 -7.75 6.16
C VAL A 22 12.76 -8.00 4.88
N PHE A 23 12.94 -9.15 4.23
CA PHE A 23 12.16 -9.51 3.04
C PHE A 23 10.67 -9.58 3.35
N LYS A 24 10.30 -10.25 4.44
CA LYS A 24 8.90 -10.32 4.88
C LYS A 24 8.31 -8.93 5.11
N ALA A 25 9.01 -8.06 5.85
CA ALA A 25 8.56 -6.68 6.08
C ALA A 25 8.45 -5.86 4.78
N MET A 26 9.36 -6.05 3.82
CA MET A 26 9.29 -5.40 2.51
C MET A 26 8.08 -5.88 1.70
N PHE A 27 7.81 -7.20 1.69
CA PHE A 27 6.66 -7.77 0.98
C PHE A 27 5.33 -7.41 1.65
N ASP A 28 5.25 -7.46 2.98
CA ASP A 28 4.07 -7.06 3.75
C ASP A 28 3.75 -5.58 3.49
N ASN A 29 4.76 -4.70 3.49
CA ASN A 29 4.59 -3.29 3.14
C ASN A 29 4.10 -3.09 1.69
N GLN A 30 4.54 -3.94 0.74
CA GLN A 30 4.07 -3.87 -0.64
C GLN A 30 2.63 -4.36 -0.81
N GLU A 31 2.23 -5.43 -0.12
CA GLU A 31 0.85 -5.92 -0.16
C GLU A 31 -0.11 -4.94 0.53
N GLU A 32 0.29 -4.35 1.66
CA GLU A 32 -0.48 -3.29 2.32
C GLU A 32 -0.64 -2.06 1.41
N LEU A 33 0.44 -1.66 0.73
CA LEU A 33 0.41 -0.56 -0.24
C LEU A 33 -0.53 -0.85 -1.42
N LYS A 34 -0.50 -2.08 -1.96
CA LYS A 34 -1.43 -2.52 -3.03
C LYS A 34 -2.87 -2.51 -2.54
N ALA A 35 -3.14 -2.98 -1.32
CA ALA A 35 -4.47 -2.98 -0.74
C ALA A 35 -5.02 -1.56 -0.58
N HIS A 36 -4.19 -0.60 -0.16
CA HIS A 36 -4.55 0.82 -0.10
C HIS A 36 -4.86 1.40 -1.48
N ILE A 37 -4.05 1.10 -2.50
CA ILE A 37 -4.32 1.53 -3.89
C ILE A 37 -5.66 1.00 -4.38
N GLU A 38 -5.93 -0.30 -4.16
CA GLU A 38 -7.18 -0.93 -4.57
C GLU A 38 -8.39 -0.36 -3.83
N HIS A 39 -8.25 -0.01 -2.55
CA HIS A 39 -9.30 0.69 -1.81
C HIS A 39 -9.62 2.05 -2.44
N VAL A 40 -8.61 2.88 -2.71
CA VAL A 40 -8.81 4.20 -3.32
C VAL A 40 -9.44 4.10 -4.71
N LYS A 41 -9.03 3.12 -5.53
CA LYS A 41 -9.67 2.84 -6.82
C LYS A 41 -11.15 2.51 -6.68
N ARG A 42 -11.53 1.66 -5.70
CA ARG A 42 -12.94 1.34 -5.43
C ARG A 42 -13.73 2.58 -4.99
N CYS A 43 -13.14 3.48 -4.20
CA CYS A 43 -13.78 4.75 -3.84
C CYS A 43 -14.02 5.63 -5.06
N LEU A 44 -13.04 5.78 -5.94
CA LEU A 44 -13.19 6.55 -7.18
C LEU A 44 -14.26 5.93 -8.10
N LEU A 45 -14.26 4.61 -8.23
CA LEU A 45 -15.26 3.87 -9.00
C LEU A 45 -16.68 4.08 -8.43
N PHE A 46 -16.82 4.06 -7.10
CA PHE A 46 -18.10 4.34 -6.44
C PHE A 46 -18.65 5.71 -6.84
N TYR A 47 -17.83 6.77 -6.77
CA TYR A 47 -18.28 8.11 -7.15
C TYR A 47 -18.63 8.20 -8.63
N ALA A 48 -17.84 7.56 -9.52
CA ALA A 48 -18.11 7.56 -10.95
C ALA A 48 -19.41 6.81 -11.31
N LEU A 49 -19.69 5.67 -10.65
CA LEU A 49 -20.89 4.87 -10.94
C LEU A 49 -22.17 5.42 -10.30
N ASN A 50 -22.04 6.17 -9.20
CA ASN A 50 -23.19 6.65 -8.43
C ASN A 50 -23.36 8.18 -8.50
N GLU A 51 -22.62 8.89 -9.36
CA GLU A 51 -22.70 10.36 -9.48
C GLU A 51 -24.16 10.83 -9.60
N GLU A 52 -24.90 10.28 -10.56
CA GLU A 52 -26.27 10.70 -10.84
C GLU A 52 -27.19 10.47 -9.64
N GLU A 53 -27.05 9.33 -8.96
CA GLU A 53 -27.85 8.97 -7.80
C GLU A 53 -27.52 9.86 -6.59
N LEU A 54 -26.24 10.13 -6.35
CA LEU A 54 -25.79 11.05 -5.29
C LEU A 54 -26.33 12.47 -5.52
N LEU A 55 -26.31 12.95 -6.77
CA LEU A 55 -26.89 14.25 -7.13
C LEU A 55 -28.42 14.27 -6.91
N LYS A 56 -29.13 13.18 -7.26
CA LYS A 56 -30.58 13.04 -7.01
C LYS A 56 -30.92 13.04 -5.51
N GLN A 57 -30.05 12.47 -4.68
CA GLN A 57 -30.19 12.48 -3.22
C GLN A 57 -29.86 13.84 -2.59
N GLY A 58 -29.54 14.86 -3.39
CA GLY A 58 -29.24 16.21 -2.93
C GLY A 58 -27.80 16.41 -2.51
N TYR A 59 -26.89 15.47 -2.82
CA TYR A 59 -25.47 15.65 -2.55
C TYR A 59 -24.91 16.79 -3.42
N PRO A 60 -24.21 17.79 -2.82
CA PRO A 60 -23.71 18.90 -3.61
C PRO A 60 -22.63 18.45 -4.60
N ARG A 61 -22.79 18.78 -5.89
CA ARG A 61 -21.78 18.48 -6.93
C ARG A 61 -20.38 18.92 -6.52
N ARG A 62 -20.25 20.13 -5.97
CA ARG A 62 -18.95 20.67 -5.51
C ARG A 62 -18.30 19.82 -4.41
N GLU A 63 -19.10 19.24 -3.52
CA GLU A 63 -18.57 18.33 -2.50
C GLU A 63 -18.16 16.99 -3.10
N LEU A 64 -18.92 16.48 -4.07
CA LEU A 64 -18.56 15.27 -4.80
C LEU A 64 -17.24 15.43 -5.57
N GLU A 65 -17.09 16.53 -6.31
CA GLU A 65 -15.85 16.90 -7.00
C GLU A 65 -14.66 16.97 -6.03
N ARG A 66 -14.84 17.67 -4.89
CA ARG A 66 -13.82 17.75 -3.85
C ARG A 66 -13.43 16.38 -3.28
N LEU A 67 -14.39 15.47 -3.10
CA LEU A 67 -14.11 14.11 -2.62
C LEU A 67 -13.33 13.30 -3.66
N ILE A 68 -13.68 13.42 -4.94
CA ILE A 68 -12.94 12.79 -6.04
C ILE A 68 -11.50 13.31 -6.06
N ASP A 69 -11.29 14.63 -5.98
CA ASP A 69 -9.96 15.25 -5.96
C ASP A 69 -9.11 14.70 -4.80
N ILE A 70 -9.68 14.60 -3.59
CA ILE A 70 -8.99 14.04 -2.41
C ILE A 70 -8.56 12.58 -2.67
N GLN A 71 -9.40 11.78 -3.32
CA GLN A 71 -9.05 10.38 -3.62
C GLN A 71 -8.01 10.28 -4.73
N LEU A 72 -8.04 11.16 -5.73
CA LEU A 72 -7.03 11.25 -6.78
C LEU A 72 -5.65 11.63 -6.20
N ASP A 73 -5.60 12.63 -5.31
CA ASP A 73 -4.36 13.04 -4.63
C ASP A 73 -3.76 11.88 -3.82
N LYS A 74 -4.61 11.15 -3.06
CA LYS A 74 -4.19 9.96 -2.32
C LYS A 74 -3.65 8.88 -3.27
N LEU A 75 -4.32 8.63 -4.39
CA LEU A 75 -3.87 7.65 -5.38
C LEU A 75 -2.50 8.02 -5.94
N ILE A 76 -2.27 9.29 -6.28
CA ILE A 76 -0.97 9.78 -6.77
C ILE A 76 0.13 9.51 -5.74
N VAL A 77 -0.10 9.83 -4.47
CA VAL A 77 0.88 9.58 -3.39
C VAL A 77 1.19 8.09 -3.25
N LEU A 78 0.17 7.23 -3.26
CA LEU A 78 0.34 5.78 -3.14
C LEU A 78 1.08 5.19 -4.35
N LEU A 79 0.76 5.64 -5.57
CA LEU A 79 1.43 5.18 -6.78
C LEU A 79 2.91 5.63 -6.83
N LYS A 80 3.24 6.81 -6.31
CA LYS A 80 4.63 7.24 -6.14
C LYS A 80 5.40 6.29 -5.21
N LYS A 81 4.81 5.92 -4.07
CA LYS A 81 5.41 4.93 -3.14
C LYS A 81 5.60 3.55 -3.78
N LEU A 82 4.75 3.16 -4.71
CA LEU A 82 4.84 1.87 -5.39
C LEU A 82 5.98 1.83 -6.42
N LYS A 83 6.27 2.96 -7.07
CA LYS A 83 7.32 3.05 -8.09
C LYS A 83 8.75 3.05 -7.52
N GLY A 84 8.91 3.26 -6.21
CA GLY A 84 10.20 3.45 -5.56
C GLY A 84 10.68 4.88 -5.70
#